data_AF-A0A7V8FHX6-F1
#
_entry.id   AF-A0A7V8FHX6-F1
#
_cell.length_a   1.000
_cell.length_b   1.000
_cell.length_c   1.000
_cell.angle_alpha   90.00
_cell.angle_beta   90.00
_cell.angle_gamma   90.00
#
_symmetry.space_group_name_H-M   'P 1'
#
loop_
_entity.id
_entity.type
_entity.pdbx_description
1 polymer ?
#
loop_
_entity_poly.entity_id
_entity_poly.type
_entity_poly.pdbx_seq_one_letter_code
_entity_poly.pdbx_strand_id
1 'polypeptide(L)' 'MVSADLLAADGSRLGKELKQKVFSGELKPAAGFASQGSVLPARDTRGLPMVSVNVPEVDVEFLRVREKDLPTFFSQ' A
#
# COMPACT_ATOMS: atom_id res chain seq x y z
N MET A 1 1.48 -25.72 -9.46
CA MET A 1 1.93 -27.11 -9.68
C MET A 1 3.44 -27.08 -9.72
N VAL A 2 4.09 -27.92 -8.94
CA VAL A 2 5.54 -28.02 -8.89
C VAL A 2 5.95 -29.32 -9.58
N SER A 3 6.84 -29.22 -10.56
CA SER A 3 7.30 -30.36 -11.35
C SER A 3 8.14 -31.32 -10.50
N ALA A 4 8.01 -32.62 -10.75
CA ALA A 4 8.89 -33.64 -10.19
C ALA A 4 10.37 -33.44 -10.57
N ASP A 5 10.62 -32.79 -11.72
CA ASP A 5 11.95 -32.52 -12.24
C ASP A 5 12.62 -31.26 -11.67
N LEU A 6 11.96 -30.58 -10.72
CA LEU A 6 12.56 -29.42 -10.06
C LEU A 6 13.89 -29.83 -9.41
N LEU A 7 14.97 -29.20 -9.86
CA LEU A 7 16.34 -29.45 -9.43
C LEU A 7 16.69 -28.55 -8.24
N ALA A 8 17.27 -29.12 -7.20
CA ALA A 8 17.86 -28.37 -6.10
C ALA A 8 19.29 -27.94 -6.46
N ALA A 9 19.83 -26.98 -5.70
CA ALA A 9 21.19 -26.45 -5.92
C ALA A 9 22.29 -27.53 -5.77
N ASP A 10 22.02 -28.61 -5.04
CA ASP A 10 22.89 -29.77 -4.87
C ASP A 10 22.75 -30.83 -5.98
N GLY A 11 21.91 -30.58 -6.99
CA GLY A 11 21.65 -31.50 -8.10
C GLY A 11 20.61 -32.58 -7.81
N SER A 12 20.04 -32.65 -6.61
CA SER A 12 18.93 -33.57 -6.31
C SER A 12 17.61 -33.09 -6.95
N ARG A 13 16.63 -33.99 -7.12
CA ARG A 13 15.32 -33.69 -7.72
C ARG A 13 14.19 -33.87 -6.73
N LEU A 14 13.10 -33.12 -6.92
CA LEU A 14 11.88 -33.23 -6.11
C LEU A 14 11.25 -34.63 -6.18
N GLY A 15 11.38 -35.31 -7.32
CA GLY A 15 11.06 -36.74 -7.48
C GLY A 15 9.57 -37.09 -7.54
N LYS A 16 8.68 -36.17 -7.15
CA LYS A 16 7.23 -36.30 -7.27
C LYS A 16 6.60 -34.95 -7.61
N GLU A 17 5.56 -34.99 -8.43
CA GLU A 17 4.78 -33.81 -8.75
C GLU A 17 3.96 -33.35 -7.54
N LEU A 18 3.97 -32.06 -7.25
CA LEU A 18 3.22 -31.48 -6.13
C LEU A 18 2.12 -30.52 -6.63
N LYS A 19 0.88 -30.80 -6.25
CA LYS A 19 -0.28 -29.94 -6.50
C LYS A 19 -0.83 -29.44 -5.17
N GLN A 20 -0.61 -28.15 -4.90
CA GLN A 20 -1.17 -27.45 -3.76
C GLN A 20 -2.23 -26.47 -4.23
N LYS A 21 -3.43 -26.55 -3.66
CA LYS A 21 -4.44 -25.50 -3.80
C LYS A 21 -4.15 -24.42 -2.75
N VAL A 22 -3.90 -23.19 -3.18
CA VAL A 22 -3.62 -22.05 -2.31
C VAL A 22 -4.76 -21.05 -2.44
N PHE A 23 -5.25 -20.57 -1.30
CA PHE A 23 -6.20 -19.46 -1.24
C PHE A 23 -5.42 -18.21 -0.83
N SER A 24 -5.40 -17.18 -1.66
CA SER A 24 -4.66 -15.94 -1.40
C SER A 24 -5.36 -15.00 -0.41
N GLY A 25 -6.59 -15.30 -0.02
CA GLY A 25 -7.43 -14.37 0.73
C GLY A 25 -8.08 -13.33 -0.19
N GLU A 26 -9.16 -12.72 0.31
CA GLU A 26 -9.76 -11.52 -0.30
C GLU A 26 -9.01 -10.28 0.20
N LEU A 27 -8.49 -9.47 -0.74
CA LEU A 27 -7.86 -8.19 -0.43
C LEU A 27 -8.82 -7.07 -0.84
N LYS A 28 -9.48 -6.47 0.15
CA LYS A 28 -10.41 -5.36 -0.10
C LYS A 28 -9.65 -4.15 -0.67
N PRO A 29 -10.22 -3.44 -1.66
CA PRO A 29 -9.66 -2.18 -2.12
C PRO A 29 -9.52 -1.18 -0.97
N ALA A 30 -8.42 -0.45 -0.97
CA ALA A 30 -8.15 0.58 0.04
C ALA A 30 -7.27 1.69 -0.54
N ALA A 31 -7.48 2.92 -0.07
CA ALA A 31 -6.63 4.06 -0.36
C ALA A 31 -6.55 4.99 0.85
N GLY A 32 -5.42 5.67 1.04
CA GLY A 32 -5.24 6.64 2.13
C GLY A 32 -3.90 7.36 2.06
N PHE A 33 -3.77 8.43 2.84
CA PHE A 33 -2.49 9.14 2.97
C PHE A 33 -1.47 8.29 3.70
N ALA A 34 -0.19 8.40 3.30
CA ALA A 34 0.90 7.66 3.93
C ALA A 34 1.16 8.08 5.39
N SER A 35 0.61 9.22 5.82
CA SER A 35 0.70 9.74 7.18
C SER A 35 -0.58 10.48 7.59
N GLN A 36 -0.97 10.35 8.87
CA GLN A 36 -2.04 11.15 9.51
C GLN A 36 -1.55 12.51 10.03
N GLY A 37 -0.23 12.74 10.01
CA GLY A 37 0.41 13.94 10.57
C GLY A 37 0.66 15.05 9.55
N SER A 38 0.87 16.26 10.07
CA SER A 38 1.16 17.48 9.32
C SER A 38 2.09 17.23 8.13
N VAL A 39 1.55 17.42 6.93
CA VAL A 39 2.35 17.52 5.71
C VAL A 39 2.97 18.90 5.73
N LEU A 40 3.96 19.10 6.61
CA LEU A 40 4.79 20.29 6.54
C LEU A 40 5.35 20.31 5.12
N PRO A 41 5.10 21.36 4.32
CA PRO A 41 5.81 21.53 3.09
C PRO A 41 7.28 21.70 3.49
N ALA A 42 8.04 20.60 3.51
CA ALA A 42 9.47 20.70 3.32
C ALA A 42 9.59 21.46 1.99
N ARG A 43 10.41 22.50 1.97
CA ARG A 43 10.42 23.59 0.97
C ARG A 43 10.53 23.13 -0.50
N ASP A 44 10.60 21.84 -0.78
CA ASP A 44 10.80 21.17 -2.07
C ASP A 44 9.97 19.88 -2.31
N THR A 45 8.81 19.65 -1.66
CA THR A 45 8.03 18.41 -1.93
C THR A 45 7.15 18.51 -3.19
N ARG A 46 7.30 17.51 -4.08
CA ARG A 46 6.59 17.36 -5.37
C ARG A 46 5.14 16.84 -5.27
N GLY A 47 4.53 16.79 -4.08
CA GLY A 47 3.15 16.31 -3.91
C GLY A 47 2.81 15.76 -2.52
N LEU A 48 1.57 15.26 -2.36
CA LEU A 48 1.07 14.59 -1.16
C LEU A 48 1.23 13.07 -1.28
N PRO A 49 1.89 12.38 -0.33
CA PRO A 49 2.10 10.94 -0.42
C PRO A 49 0.81 10.15 -0.13
N MET A 50 0.43 9.27 -1.06
CA MET A 50 -0.75 8.40 -0.98
C MET A 50 -0.35 6.94 -1.22
N VAL A 51 -1.06 6.02 -0.58
CA VAL A 51 -0.96 4.57 -0.81
C VAL A 51 -2.33 4.06 -1.25
N SER A 52 -2.35 3.20 -2.28
CA SER A 52 -3.56 2.51 -2.73
C SER A 52 -3.29 1.03 -2.99
N VAL A 53 -4.34 0.23 -2.86
CA VAL A 53 -4.36 -1.19 -3.16
C VAL A 53 -5.66 -1.46 -3.90
N ASN A 54 -5.58 -1.94 -5.14
CA ASN A 54 -6.74 -2.29 -5.97
C ASN A 54 -7.75 -1.12 -6.16
N VAL A 55 -7.30 0.14 -6.11
CA VAL A 55 -8.09 1.34 -6.37
C VAL A 55 -7.43 2.13 -7.50
N PRO A 56 -8.10 2.32 -8.67
CA PRO A 56 -7.49 2.95 -9.84
C PRO A 56 -7.47 4.49 -9.77
N GLU A 57 -8.42 5.09 -9.05
CA GLU A 57 -8.58 6.54 -8.95
C GLU A 57 -9.09 6.91 -7.56
N VAL A 58 -8.66 8.08 -7.07
CA VAL A 58 -9.02 8.61 -5.75
C VAL A 58 -9.30 10.11 -5.90
N ASP A 59 -10.50 10.52 -5.49
CA ASP A 59 -10.85 11.93 -5.38
C ASP A 59 -10.27 12.54 -4.10
N VAL A 60 -9.63 13.70 -4.23
CA VAL A 60 -8.97 14.40 -3.11
C VAL A 60 -9.53 15.81 -2.99
N GLU A 61 -10.05 16.14 -1.82
CA GLU A 61 -10.48 17.50 -1.48
C GLU A 61 -9.37 18.27 -0.76
N PHE A 62 -9.10 19.47 -1.26
CA PHE A 62 -8.13 20.40 -0.65
C PHE A 62 -8.89 21.50 0.08
N LEU A 63 -8.72 21.56 1.40
CA LEU A 63 -9.38 22.52 2.26
C LEU A 63 -8.35 23.47 2.90
N ARG A 64 -8.66 24.77 2.91
CA ARG A 64 -7.87 25.77 3.64
C ARG A 64 -8.63 26.19 4.90
N VAL A 65 -8.02 25.95 6.06
CA VAL A 65 -8.52 26.48 7.33
C VAL A 65 -8.41 28.01 7.33
N ARG A 66 -9.48 28.68 7.75
CA ARG A 66 -9.48 30.14 7.86
C ARG A 66 -8.53 30.56 8.98
N GLU A 67 -7.80 31.65 8.78
CA GLU A 67 -6.75 32.07 9.72
C GLU A 67 -7.25 32.28 11.15
N LYS A 68 -8.45 32.86 11.31
CA LYS A 68 -9.10 33.06 12.62
C LYS A 68 -9.44 31.76 13.35
N ASP A 69 -9.58 30.65 12.63
CA ASP A 69 -10.02 29.35 13.15
C ASP A 69 -8.81 28.40 13.38
N LEU A 70 -7.59 28.79 12.97
CA LEU A 70 -6.37 27.97 13.10
C LEU A 70 -6.07 27.53 14.55
N PRO A 71 -6.15 28.40 15.58
CA PRO A 71 -5.85 27.97 16.96
C PRO A 71 -6.81 26.88 17.44
N THR A 72 -8.10 27.01 17.12
CA THR A 72 -9.11 26.02 17.45
C THR A 72 -8.89 24.71 16.69
N PHE A 73 -8.55 24.80 15.40
CA PHE A 73 -8.29 23.64 14.55
C PHE A 73 -7.13 22.77 15.05
N PHE A 74 -6.02 23.38 15.51
CA PHE A 74 -4.87 22.63 16.03
C PHE A 74 -5.03 22.16 17.48
N SER A 75 -6.07 22.60 18.20
CA SER A 75 -6.31 22.22 19.60
C SER A 75 -7.11 20.93 19.78
N GLN A 76 -7.57 20.31 18.68
CA GLN A 76 -8.29 19.04 18.68
C GLN A 76 -7.37 17.82 18.54
#